data_AF-A0A535X4Y2-F1
#
_entry.id   AF-A0A535X4Y2-F1
#
_cell.length_a   1.000
_cell.length_b   1.000
_cell.length_c   1.000
_cell.angle_alpha   90.00
_cell.angle_beta   90.00
_cell.angle_gamma   90.00
#
_symmetry.space_group_name_H-M   'P 1'
#
loop_
_entity.id
_entity.type
_entity.pdbx_description
1 polymer ?
#
loop_
_entity_poly.entity_id
_entity_poly.type
_entity_poly.pdbx_seq_one_letter_code
_entity_poly.pdbx_strand_id
1 'polypeptide(L)'
;MAAVELGEANVTLSPRSRATATLVVGLVFAFALGATGALAPEDAAAFGTSSALTNVSGEVLVSRAGQEFAPAHQGDVVFAGDTIRTSASAVAEITYFEGSSVRLEENTELVITALESASDGGTIVTMAQAMGRTWHVVTKLLAGSSRYEVKTPTTTASVRGTIFSVDVRASADGPSATVTTSEGTVLHTADEAPAVHVSVQAGQQSTKTARMNAPEPAHAAPAATLRTAPKRPAPAAHATARPVPSRAPVHVSVTDKIVKDAMVRDRARVVETPKPKRR
;
A
#
# COMPACT_ATOMS: atom_id res chain seq x y z
N MET A 1 60.84 -25.90 24.29
CA MET A 1 60.22 -26.00 25.63
C MET A 1 58.71 -25.87 25.42
N ALA A 2 57.87 -26.85 25.04
CA ALA A 2 57.76 -28.32 25.25
C ALA A 2 57.90 -28.68 26.75
N ALA A 3 56.97 -29.34 27.46
CA ALA A 3 55.78 -30.18 27.19
C ALA A 3 54.85 -30.07 28.44
N VAL A 4 53.51 -30.06 28.40
CA VAL A 4 52.53 -31.11 28.06
C VAL A 4 52.48 -32.27 29.09
N GLU A 5 51.40 -32.26 29.89
CA GLU A 5 50.48 -33.39 30.20
C GLU A 5 50.78 -34.41 31.33
N LEU A 6 49.63 -34.97 31.78
CA LEU A 6 49.35 -36.20 32.54
C LEU A 6 49.21 -35.99 34.06
N GLY A 7 48.06 -36.27 34.68
CA GLY A 7 47.45 -37.60 34.83
C GLY A 7 47.96 -38.16 36.18
N GLU A 8 47.17 -38.57 37.17
CA GLU A 8 46.33 -39.77 37.29
C GLU A 8 45.52 -39.60 38.61
N ALA A 9 44.19 -39.80 38.67
CA ALA A 9 43.48 -41.08 38.89
C ALA A 9 43.89 -41.88 40.14
N ASN A 10 43.00 -41.99 41.13
CA ASN A 10 42.61 -43.24 41.81
C ASN A 10 41.45 -42.98 42.79
N VAL A 11 40.21 -43.41 42.58
CA VAL A 11 39.66 -44.80 42.51
C VAL A 11 39.52 -45.44 43.88
N THR A 12 38.28 -45.74 44.26
CA THR A 12 37.84 -47.03 44.83
C THR A 12 36.31 -47.07 44.76
N LEU A 13 35.76 -47.53 43.64
CA LEU A 13 35.30 -48.91 43.39
C LEU A 13 33.95 -49.25 44.04
N SER A 14 32.96 -49.33 43.14
CA SER A 14 31.65 -50.01 43.16
C SER A 14 31.69 -51.42 43.79
N PRO A 15 30.57 -52.18 44.00
CA PRO A 15 29.86 -52.77 42.84
C PRO A 15 28.40 -53.31 43.04
N ARG A 16 27.82 -53.75 41.91
CA ARG A 16 26.72 -54.75 41.73
C ARG A 16 25.28 -54.25 41.98
N SER A 17 24.26 -54.56 41.18
CA SER A 17 24.15 -55.32 39.92
C SER A 17 22.70 -55.24 39.41
N ARG A 18 22.54 -55.02 38.09
CA ARG A 18 21.61 -55.69 37.14
C ARG A 18 20.18 -56.04 37.59
N ALA A 19 19.19 -55.43 36.93
CA ALA A 19 18.07 -56.09 36.22
C ALA A 19 17.10 -55.00 35.69
N THR A 20 17.14 -54.54 34.44
CA THR A 20 16.38 -55.00 33.24
C THR A 20 14.92 -55.43 33.42
N ALA A 21 14.08 -54.87 32.52
CA ALA A 21 12.77 -55.31 31.99
C ALA A 21 11.52 -54.59 32.57
N THR A 22 10.92 -53.59 31.89
CA THR A 22 9.79 -53.67 30.90
C THR A 22 8.52 -54.30 31.50
N LEU A 23 7.26 -53.82 31.41
CA LEU A 23 6.56 -52.94 30.44
C LEU A 23 5.04 -52.91 30.79
N VAL A 24 4.36 -51.79 30.47
CA VAL A 24 2.93 -51.63 30.03
C VAL A 24 1.75 -51.42 31.02
N VAL A 25 1.14 -50.22 30.85
CA VAL A 25 -0.30 -49.88 30.68
C VAL A 25 -1.21 -49.69 31.89
N GLY A 26 -1.83 -48.50 31.95
CA GLY A 26 -3.03 -48.23 32.75
C GLY A 26 -3.43 -46.75 32.86
N LEU A 27 -3.94 -46.15 31.78
CA LEU A 27 -5.00 -45.13 31.80
C LEU A 27 -4.77 -43.82 32.60
N VAL A 28 -3.96 -42.90 32.07
CA VAL A 28 -4.14 -41.45 32.33
C VAL A 28 -4.34 -40.74 30.98
N PHE A 29 -5.51 -40.98 30.41
CA PHE A 29 -6.01 -40.30 29.22
C PHE A 29 -7.16 -39.40 29.68
N ALA A 30 -6.83 -38.22 30.20
CA ALA A 30 -7.80 -37.16 30.40
C ALA A 30 -7.09 -35.80 30.41
N PHE A 31 -7.14 -35.12 29.26
CA PHE A 31 -7.21 -33.67 29.16
C PHE A 31 -6.06 -32.84 29.77
N ALA A 32 -4.95 -32.76 29.03
CA ALA A 32 -4.09 -31.57 29.06
C ALA A 32 -3.49 -31.30 27.67
N LEU A 33 -4.32 -31.39 26.61
CA LEU A 33 -4.08 -30.69 25.35
C LEU A 33 -4.86 -29.38 25.42
N GLY A 34 -4.18 -28.24 25.44
CA GLY A 34 -4.86 -26.96 25.52
C GLY A 34 -3.93 -25.75 25.43
N ALA A 35 -3.44 -25.50 24.22
CA ALA A 35 -3.03 -24.19 23.70
C ALA A 35 -1.91 -23.44 24.45
N THR A 36 -0.68 -23.70 24.02
CA THR A 36 0.37 -22.69 23.95
C THR A 36 -0.12 -21.59 23.00
N GLY A 37 -0.80 -20.57 23.53
CA GLY A 37 -1.13 -19.36 22.79
C GLY A 37 0.13 -18.57 22.54
N ALA A 38 0.83 -18.88 21.45
CA ALA A 38 1.84 -18.00 20.90
C ALA A 38 1.13 -16.71 20.50
N LEU A 39 1.38 -15.63 21.25
CA LEU A 39 1.13 -14.27 20.81
C LEU A 39 2.12 -13.98 19.67
N ALA A 40 1.84 -14.50 18.49
CA ALA A 40 2.34 -13.88 17.27
C ALA A 40 1.56 -12.58 17.11
N PRO A 41 2.22 -11.42 16.91
CA PRO A 41 1.49 -10.28 16.39
C PRO A 41 0.88 -10.72 15.06
N GLU A 42 -0.45 -10.75 14.99
CA GLU A 42 -1.17 -10.72 13.74
C GLU A 42 -0.98 -9.32 13.15
N ASP A 43 0.25 -9.01 12.73
CA ASP A 43 0.46 -8.08 11.63
C ASP A 43 -0.02 -8.80 10.38
N ALA A 44 -1.35 -8.89 10.26
CA ALA A 44 -2.01 -9.05 8.98
C ALA A 44 -1.56 -7.83 8.16
N ALA A 45 -0.46 -8.00 7.45
CA ALA A 45 -0.07 -7.11 6.38
C ALA A 45 -1.28 -7.02 5.45
N ALA A 46 -2.00 -5.91 5.55
CA ALA A 46 -2.96 -5.52 4.55
C ALA A 46 -2.20 -5.49 3.22
N PHE A 47 -2.50 -6.41 2.32
CA PHE A 47 -2.14 -6.28 0.92
C PHE A 47 -3.10 -5.21 0.34
N GLY A 48 -2.79 -3.94 0.11
CA GLY A 48 -1.59 -3.14 0.34
C GLY A 48 -1.87 -1.77 -0.25
N THR A 49 -2.41 -0.86 0.55
CA THR A 49 -2.52 0.58 0.24
C THR A 49 -1.15 1.23 0.47
N SER A 50 -0.09 0.66 -0.12
CA SER A 50 1.29 1.05 0.14
C SER A 50 1.75 2.08 -0.87
N SER A 51 2.35 3.17 -0.38
CA SER A 51 3.11 4.11 -1.22
C SER A 51 4.58 3.68 -1.21
N ALA A 52 5.32 3.89 -2.29
CA ALA A 52 6.71 3.44 -2.36
C ALA A 52 7.59 4.37 -3.20
N LEU A 53 8.89 4.33 -2.94
CA LEU A 53 9.92 4.93 -3.78
C LEU A 53 10.05 4.13 -5.07
N THR A 54 9.55 4.66 -6.18
CA THR A 54 9.55 3.99 -7.49
C THR A 54 10.78 4.34 -8.32
N ASN A 55 11.49 5.42 -8.00
CA ASN A 55 12.75 5.78 -8.61
C ASN A 55 13.67 6.39 -7.55
N VAL A 56 14.93 5.97 -7.53
CA VAL A 56 15.98 6.51 -6.66
C VAL A 56 17.27 6.58 -7.46
N SER A 57 17.83 7.78 -7.59
CA SER A 57 19.08 8.03 -8.30
C SER A 57 19.91 9.04 -7.52
N GLY A 58 21.21 8.75 -7.34
CA GLY A 58 22.08 9.56 -6.50
C GLY A 58 21.85 9.30 -5.00
N GLU A 59 22.29 10.23 -4.16
CA GLU A 59 22.15 10.12 -2.72
C GLU A 59 20.75 10.58 -2.28
N VAL A 60 19.93 9.62 -1.89
CA VAL A 60 18.60 9.84 -1.32
C VAL A 60 18.57 9.23 0.08
N LEU A 61 18.11 10.01 1.05
CA LEU A 61 18.02 9.60 2.43
C LEU A 61 16.57 9.59 2.89
N VAL A 62 16.22 8.66 3.77
CA VAL A 62 14.93 8.57 4.43
C VAL A 62 15.12 8.56 5.94
N SER A 63 14.38 9.42 6.63
CA SER A 63 14.19 9.36 8.09
C SER A 63 12.78 8.84 8.35
N ARG A 64 12.68 7.77 9.13
CA ARG A 64 11.39 7.16 9.50
C ARG A 64 10.88 7.83 10.77
N ALA A 65 9.79 8.59 10.70
CA ALA A 65 9.19 9.24 11.87
C ALA A 65 10.21 9.97 12.80
N GLY A 66 11.16 10.70 12.22
CA GLY A 66 12.18 11.47 12.96
C GLY A 66 13.37 10.67 13.48
N GLN A 67 13.50 9.38 13.12
CA GLN A 67 14.73 8.60 13.36
C GLN A 67 15.91 9.14 12.54
N GLU A 68 17.12 8.61 12.79
CA GLU A 68 18.29 8.97 12.00
C GLU A 68 18.08 8.68 10.50
N PHE A 69 18.65 9.54 9.65
CA PHE A 69 18.57 9.36 8.20
C PHE A 69 19.39 8.16 7.76
N ALA A 70 18.77 7.30 6.95
CA ALA A 70 19.41 6.16 6.30
C ALA A 70 19.30 6.27 4.77
N PRO A 71 20.20 5.65 3.99
CA PRO A 71 20.05 5.57 2.54
C PRO A 71 18.72 4.93 2.15
N ALA A 72 18.01 5.58 1.24
CA ALA A 72 16.76 5.09 0.67
C ALA A 72 17.04 4.26 -0.60
N HIS A 73 16.21 3.25 -0.85
CA HIS A 73 16.32 2.39 -2.01
C HIS A 73 15.02 2.37 -2.81
N GLN A 74 15.13 2.07 -4.11
CA GLN A 74 13.95 1.81 -4.92
C GLN A 74 13.19 0.60 -4.37
N GLY A 75 11.87 0.73 -4.25
CA GLY A 75 10.98 -0.26 -3.65
C GLY A 75 10.69 -0.04 -2.17
N ASP A 76 11.42 0.86 -1.50
CA ASP A 76 11.15 1.19 -0.10
C ASP A 76 9.73 1.72 0.04
N VAL A 77 8.96 1.12 0.95
CA VAL A 77 7.62 1.60 1.31
C VAL A 77 7.77 2.95 2.01
N VAL A 78 6.82 3.85 1.77
CA VAL A 78 6.75 5.20 2.34
C VAL A 78 5.49 5.32 3.20
N PHE A 79 5.66 5.84 4.41
CA PHE A 79 4.61 6.00 5.41
C PHE A 79 4.43 7.48 5.79
N ALA A 80 3.30 7.80 6.42
CA ALA A 80 3.15 9.08 7.09
C ALA A 80 4.17 9.19 8.24
N GLY A 81 4.75 10.39 8.41
CA GLY A 81 5.86 10.67 9.30
C GLY A 81 7.24 10.55 8.64
N ASP A 82 7.36 9.95 7.45
CA ASP A 82 8.64 9.82 6.77
C ASP A 82 9.12 11.15 6.21
N THR A 83 10.41 11.41 6.33
CA THR A 83 11.10 12.53 5.68
C THR A 83 12.06 12.00 4.63
N ILE A 84 11.91 12.44 3.40
CA ILE A 84 12.77 12.08 2.27
C ILE A 84 13.62 13.29 1.90
N ARG A 85 14.93 13.07 1.76
CA ARG A 85 15.91 14.08 1.34
C ARG A 85 16.64 13.62 0.09
N THR A 86 16.78 14.51 -0.88
CA THR A 86 17.63 14.33 -2.06
C THR A 86 18.80 15.31 -1.98
N SER A 87 20.02 14.79 -2.10
CA SER A 87 21.23 15.61 -2.15
C SER A 87 21.43 16.24 -3.54
N ALA A 88 22.55 16.92 -3.76
CA ALA A 88 22.90 17.47 -5.06
C ALA A 88 22.93 16.38 -6.14
N SER A 89 22.39 16.67 -7.32
CA SER A 89 22.26 15.73 -8.45
C SER A 89 21.45 14.45 -8.17
N ALA A 90 20.80 14.34 -7.01
CA ALA A 90 19.94 13.22 -6.67
C ALA A 90 18.48 13.46 -7.11
N VAL A 91 17.77 12.38 -7.39
CA VAL A 91 16.36 12.38 -7.77
C VAL A 91 15.67 11.22 -7.08
N ALA A 92 14.48 11.47 -6.55
CA ALA A 92 13.60 10.43 -6.03
C ALA A 92 12.21 10.57 -6.66
N GLU A 93 11.49 9.47 -6.84
CA GLU A 93 10.07 9.48 -7.18
C GLU A 93 9.31 8.58 -6.23
N ILE A 94 8.25 9.10 -5.64
CA ILE A 94 7.31 8.37 -4.79
C ILE A 94 6.03 8.19 -5.59
N THR A 95 5.55 6.95 -5.69
CA THR A 95 4.20 6.65 -6.17
C THR A 95 3.32 6.32 -4.98
N TYR A 96 2.20 7.03 -4.86
CA TYR A 96 1.22 6.81 -3.80
C TYR A 96 0.25 5.69 -4.16
N PHE A 97 -0.36 5.10 -3.14
CA PHE A 97 -1.29 3.97 -3.28
C PHE A 97 -2.50 4.24 -4.21
N GLU A 98 -2.89 5.52 -4.34
CA GLU A 98 -4.01 5.97 -5.17
C GLU A 98 -3.63 6.20 -6.65
N GLY A 99 -2.33 6.22 -6.96
CA GLY A 99 -1.80 6.36 -8.31
C GLY A 99 -1.13 7.71 -8.62
N SER A 100 -1.28 8.73 -7.76
CA SER A 100 -0.50 9.96 -7.89
C SER A 100 0.98 9.71 -7.64
N SER A 101 1.84 10.54 -8.23
CA SER A 101 3.28 10.52 -7.95
C SER A 101 3.83 11.91 -7.61
N VAL A 102 4.91 11.91 -6.83
CA VAL A 102 5.76 13.08 -6.62
C VAL A 102 7.20 12.73 -6.97
N ARG A 103 7.81 13.53 -7.84
CA ARG A 103 9.24 13.49 -8.14
C ARG A 103 9.93 14.61 -7.39
N LEU A 104 10.90 14.27 -6.56
CA LEU A 104 11.80 15.19 -5.88
C LEU A 104 13.02 15.41 -6.80
N GLU A 105 13.30 16.67 -7.13
CA GLU A 105 14.56 17.06 -7.78
C GLU A 105 15.67 17.17 -6.73
N GLU A 106 16.87 17.58 -7.14
CA GLU A 106 18.01 17.73 -6.23
C GLU A 106 17.73 18.75 -5.11
N ASN A 107 18.44 18.60 -3.98
CA ASN A 107 18.38 19.50 -2.83
C ASN A 107 16.95 19.70 -2.29
N THR A 108 16.17 18.63 -2.22
CA THR A 108 14.77 18.66 -1.80
C THR A 108 14.59 17.92 -0.48
N GLU A 109 13.77 18.49 0.41
CA GLU A 109 13.34 17.84 1.65
C GLU A 109 11.81 17.85 1.71
N LEU A 110 11.23 16.66 1.80
CA LEU A 110 9.78 16.43 1.79
C LEU A 110 9.39 15.51 2.95
N VAL A 111 8.49 15.97 3.80
CA VAL A 111 7.86 15.18 4.86
C VAL A 111 6.50 14.73 4.37
N ILE A 112 6.22 13.44 4.48
CA ILE A 112 4.90 12.88 4.23
C ILE A 112 4.10 13.00 5.53
N THR A 113 3.13 13.91 5.59
CA THR A 113 2.40 14.19 6.84
C THR A 113 1.11 13.38 7.00
N ALA A 114 0.45 13.02 5.89
CA ALA A 114 -0.73 12.16 5.90
C ALA A 114 -0.79 11.32 4.62
N LEU A 115 -1.14 10.04 4.78
CA LEU A 115 -1.44 9.08 3.72
C LEU A 115 -2.59 8.19 4.19
N GLU A 116 -3.82 8.59 3.86
CA GLU A 116 -5.02 7.95 4.40
C GLU A 116 -6.05 7.71 3.31
N SER A 117 -6.78 6.60 3.43
CA SER A 117 -8.00 6.35 2.67
C SER A 117 -9.21 6.62 3.57
N ALA A 118 -10.08 7.53 3.14
CA ALA A 118 -11.33 7.82 3.81
C ALA A 118 -12.35 6.70 3.58
N SER A 119 -13.29 6.55 4.52
CA SER A 119 -14.31 5.49 4.47
C SER A 119 -15.23 5.53 3.25
N ASP A 120 -15.38 6.69 2.61
CA ASP A 120 -16.17 6.89 1.38
C ASP A 120 -15.35 6.66 0.10
N GLY A 121 -14.13 6.14 0.22
CA GLY A 121 -13.21 5.91 -0.90
C GLY A 121 -12.42 7.16 -1.31
N GLY A 122 -12.50 8.25 -0.54
CA GLY A 122 -11.61 9.38 -0.74
C GLY A 122 -10.18 9.13 -0.27
N THR A 123 -9.27 9.98 -0.70
CA THR A 123 -7.84 9.86 -0.41
C THR A 123 -7.31 11.18 0.14
N ILE A 124 -6.61 11.11 1.26
CA ILE A 124 -5.93 12.25 1.89
C ILE A 124 -4.43 12.02 1.76
N VAL A 125 -3.78 12.90 1.00
CA VAL A 125 -2.33 12.96 0.84
C VAL A 125 -1.91 14.38 1.21
N THR A 126 -1.10 14.51 2.25
CA THR A 126 -0.57 15.82 2.66
C THR A 126 0.93 15.71 2.88
N MET A 127 1.68 16.65 2.32
CA MET A 127 3.12 16.74 2.51
C MET A 127 3.52 18.12 3.01
N ALA A 128 4.68 18.19 3.65
CA ALA A 128 5.36 19.45 3.96
C ALA A 128 6.72 19.47 3.25
N GLN A 129 6.94 20.45 2.37
CA GLN A 129 8.18 20.64 1.65
C GLN A 129 8.96 21.80 2.28
N ALA A 130 10.15 21.50 2.79
CA ALA A 130 10.99 22.50 3.45
C ALA A 130 11.85 23.29 2.46
N MET A 131 12.33 22.63 1.39
CA MET A 131 13.21 23.21 0.38
C MET A 131 13.21 22.38 -0.91
N GLY A 132 13.81 22.94 -1.96
CA GLY A 132 14.03 22.27 -3.23
C GLY A 132 12.79 22.30 -4.13
N ARG A 133 12.78 21.44 -5.15
CA ARG A 133 11.69 21.37 -6.12
C ARG A 133 11.09 19.98 -6.19
N THR A 134 9.76 19.94 -6.25
CA THR A 134 8.97 18.75 -6.50
C THR A 134 8.10 18.93 -7.73
N TRP A 135 7.88 17.84 -8.47
CA TRP A 135 6.86 17.73 -9.50
C TRP A 135 5.81 16.72 -9.08
N HIS A 136 4.54 17.10 -9.17
CA HIS A 136 3.42 16.26 -8.78
C HIS A 136 2.59 15.93 -10.01
N VAL A 137 2.27 14.65 -10.17
CA VAL A 137 1.25 14.17 -11.12
C VAL A 137 0.12 13.61 -10.29
N VAL A 138 -0.97 14.37 -10.16
CA VAL A 138 -2.08 14.02 -9.28
C VAL A 138 -3.22 13.41 -10.08
N THR A 139 -3.68 12.24 -9.65
CA THR A 139 -4.86 11.60 -10.22
C THR A 139 -6.11 12.45 -9.98
N LYS A 140 -7.17 12.22 -10.77
CA LYS A 140 -8.42 12.96 -10.55
C LYS A 140 -9.06 12.45 -9.27
N LEU A 141 -9.06 13.29 -8.25
CA LEU A 141 -9.71 13.04 -6.96
C LEU A 141 -11.21 13.27 -7.11
N LEU A 142 -11.98 12.17 -7.15
CA LEU A 142 -13.42 12.20 -7.44
C LEU A 142 -14.31 12.29 -6.18
N ALA A 143 -13.85 11.75 -5.06
CA ALA A 143 -14.59 11.83 -3.80
C ALA A 143 -14.45 13.23 -3.16
N GLY A 144 -15.53 13.71 -2.54
CA GLY A 144 -15.55 15.03 -1.91
C GLY A 144 -14.58 15.15 -0.72
N SER A 145 -14.36 14.05 -0.01
CA SER A 145 -13.41 13.93 1.11
C SER A 145 -11.95 13.91 0.67
N SER A 146 -11.66 13.73 -0.63
CA SER A 146 -10.28 13.66 -1.11
C SER A 146 -9.57 15.01 -1.02
N ARG A 147 -8.30 14.95 -0.57
CA ARG A 147 -7.43 16.09 -0.34
C ARG A 147 -6.02 15.76 -0.80
N TYR A 148 -5.43 16.62 -1.62
CA TYR A 148 -4.01 16.58 -1.96
C TYR A 148 -3.41 17.95 -1.70
N GLU A 149 -2.46 18.02 -0.77
CA GLU A 149 -1.87 19.28 -0.34
C GLU A 149 -0.37 19.21 -0.17
N VAL A 150 0.29 20.27 -0.63
CA VAL A 150 1.71 20.52 -0.38
C VAL A 150 1.81 21.77 0.45
N LYS A 151 2.22 21.61 1.70
CA LYS A 151 2.52 22.71 2.61
C LYS A 151 3.96 23.12 2.45
N THR A 152 4.21 24.41 2.51
CA THR A 152 5.54 25.01 2.50
C THR A 152 5.66 25.96 3.70
N PRO A 153 6.81 26.58 3.96
CA PRO A 153 6.90 27.55 5.05
C PRO A 153 6.01 28.80 4.88
N THR A 154 5.55 29.12 3.66
CA THR A 154 4.79 30.34 3.39
C THR A 154 3.38 30.10 2.85
N THR A 155 3.14 28.94 2.21
CA THR A 155 1.89 28.61 1.52
C THR A 155 1.51 27.15 1.57
N THR A 156 0.22 26.90 1.40
CA THR A 156 -0.36 25.61 1.05
C THR A 156 -0.83 25.62 -0.41
N ALA A 157 -0.39 24.62 -1.18
CA ALA A 157 -0.90 24.32 -2.51
C ALA A 157 -1.92 23.19 -2.43
N SER A 158 -3.19 23.48 -2.71
CA SER A 158 -4.29 22.50 -2.71
C SER A 158 -4.75 22.22 -4.14
N VAL A 159 -4.92 20.95 -4.48
CA VAL A 159 -5.20 20.54 -5.87
C VAL A 159 -6.22 19.42 -6.00
N ARG A 160 -6.78 19.30 -7.21
CA ARG A 160 -7.59 18.16 -7.65
C ARG A 160 -7.24 17.83 -9.10
N GLY A 161 -6.51 16.73 -9.33
CA GLY A 161 -6.25 16.21 -10.68
C GLY A 161 -5.31 17.03 -11.56
N THR A 162 -4.20 17.53 -11.02
CA THR A 162 -3.29 18.49 -11.66
C THR A 162 -1.90 17.91 -11.96
N ILE A 163 -1.18 18.56 -12.86
CA ILE A 163 0.29 18.45 -12.94
C ILE A 163 0.88 19.81 -12.60
N PHE A 164 1.73 19.85 -11.59
CA PHE A 164 2.30 21.10 -11.07
C PHE A 164 3.64 20.84 -10.39
N SER A 165 4.40 21.91 -10.15
CA SER A 165 5.58 21.90 -9.30
C SER A 165 5.48 22.89 -8.16
N VAL A 166 6.15 22.55 -7.07
CA VAL A 166 6.39 23.43 -5.93
C VAL A 166 7.89 23.60 -5.77
N ASP A 167 8.36 24.84 -5.83
CA ASP A 167 9.77 25.22 -5.73
C ASP A 167 9.96 26.13 -4.52
N VAL A 168 10.62 25.60 -3.50
CA VAL A 168 10.87 26.27 -2.22
C VAL A 168 12.33 26.67 -2.14
N ARG A 169 12.58 27.99 -2.11
CA ARG A 169 13.92 28.55 -1.99
C ARG A 169 14.08 29.34 -0.71
N ALA A 170 15.21 29.15 -0.04
CA ALA A 170 15.67 30.07 0.99
C ALA A 170 16.33 31.29 0.34
N SER A 171 16.00 32.49 0.83
CA SER A 171 16.62 33.76 0.48
C SER A 171 16.99 34.53 1.75
N ALA A 172 17.79 35.59 1.61
CA ALA A 172 18.09 36.52 2.71
C ALA A 172 16.81 37.14 3.31
N ASP A 173 15.75 37.23 2.50
CA ASP A 173 14.44 37.76 2.88
C ASP A 173 13.49 36.69 3.48
N GLY A 174 14.00 35.48 3.75
CA GLY A 174 13.24 34.34 4.21
C GLY A 174 12.88 33.35 3.10
N PRO A 175 12.13 32.28 3.43
CA PRO A 175 11.70 31.30 2.44
C PRO A 175 10.73 31.90 1.42
N SER A 176 10.74 31.34 0.23
CA SER A 176 9.79 31.62 -0.84
C SER A 176 9.28 30.33 -1.45
N ALA A 177 8.00 30.29 -1.79
CA ALA A 177 7.36 29.17 -2.45
C ALA A 177 6.79 29.64 -3.78
N THR A 178 7.20 28.98 -4.87
CA THR A 178 6.66 29.20 -6.21
C THR A 178 5.89 27.96 -6.64
N VAL A 179 4.63 28.14 -7.03
CA VAL A 179 3.80 27.08 -7.60
C VAL A 179 3.69 27.32 -9.10
N THR A 180 4.06 26.32 -9.91
CA THR A 180 3.92 26.36 -11.38
C THR A 180 2.97 25.25 -11.83
N THR A 181 1.94 25.57 -12.61
CA THR A 181 0.96 24.59 -13.07
C THR A 181 1.14 24.28 -14.55
N SER A 182 1.30 23.00 -14.91
CA SER A 182 1.35 22.58 -16.32
C SER A 182 0.03 21.99 -16.81
N GLU A 183 -0.77 21.37 -15.93
CA GLU A 183 -2.10 20.85 -16.25
C GLU A 183 -3.07 21.08 -15.07
N GLY A 184 -4.29 21.53 -15.37
CA GLY A 184 -5.34 21.77 -14.38
C GLY A 184 -5.19 23.11 -13.65
N THR A 185 -5.54 23.14 -12.37
CA THR A 185 -5.56 24.35 -11.54
C THR A 185 -5.10 24.06 -10.13
N VAL A 186 -4.17 24.87 -9.62
CA VAL A 186 -3.73 24.83 -8.22
C VAL A 186 -4.31 26.01 -7.44
N LEU A 187 -4.80 25.76 -6.22
CA LEU A 187 -5.15 26.82 -5.28
C LEU A 187 -3.95 27.11 -4.39
N HIS A 188 -3.28 28.23 -4.63
CA HIS A 188 -2.08 28.65 -3.89
C HIS A 188 -2.52 29.60 -2.76
N THR A 189 -2.43 29.14 -1.51
CA THR A 189 -3.01 29.82 -0.34
C THR A 189 -1.91 30.24 0.63
N ALA A 190 -1.97 31.49 1.12
CA ALA A 190 -1.12 31.92 2.23
C ALA A 190 -1.45 31.16 3.52
N ASP A 191 -0.42 30.73 4.25
CA ASP A 191 -0.59 30.07 5.56
C ASP A 191 -0.85 31.06 6.72
N GLU A 192 -0.92 32.36 6.42
CA GLU A 192 -1.18 33.43 7.39
C GLU A 192 -2.64 33.89 7.33
N ALA A 193 -3.17 34.37 8.46
CA ALA A 193 -4.52 34.88 8.55
C ALA A 193 -4.58 36.39 8.19
N PRO A 194 -5.54 36.84 7.36
CA PRO A 194 -6.55 36.03 6.67
C PRO A 194 -5.97 35.23 5.50
N ALA A 195 -6.45 34.00 5.31
CA ALA A 195 -5.98 33.11 4.25
C ALA A 195 -6.38 33.62 2.85
N VAL A 196 -5.49 34.35 2.20
CA VAL A 196 -5.65 34.80 0.81
C VAL A 196 -5.16 33.71 -0.13
N HIS A 197 -5.96 33.42 -1.16
CA HIS A 197 -5.65 32.40 -2.16
C HIS A 197 -5.65 32.96 -3.57
N VAL A 198 -4.80 32.36 -4.42
CA VAL A 198 -4.69 32.65 -5.85
C VAL A 198 -4.88 31.35 -6.61
N SER A 199 -5.73 31.38 -7.63
CA SER A 199 -5.90 30.26 -8.56
C SER A 199 -4.82 30.33 -9.64
N VAL A 200 -3.97 29.30 -9.70
CA VAL A 200 -2.89 29.18 -10.68
C VAL A 200 -3.34 28.18 -11.74
N GLN A 201 -3.61 28.68 -12.95
CA GLN A 201 -4.07 27.85 -14.07
C GLN A 201 -2.91 27.23 -14.84
N ALA A 202 -3.19 26.24 -15.68
CA ALA A 202 -2.21 25.67 -16.59
C ALA A 202 -1.46 26.75 -17.41
N GLY A 203 -0.13 26.66 -17.43
CA GLY A 203 0.76 27.64 -18.05
C GLY A 203 1.09 28.84 -17.17
N GLN A 204 0.57 28.91 -15.94
CA GLN A 204 0.83 29.99 -14.99
C GLN A 204 1.67 29.53 -13.80
N GLN A 205 2.23 30.52 -13.10
CA GLN A 205 2.83 30.37 -11.79
C GLN A 205 2.38 31.49 -10.84
N SER A 206 2.58 31.29 -9.54
CA SER A 206 2.41 32.29 -8.49
C SER A 206 3.47 32.07 -7.42
N THR A 207 4.00 33.15 -6.87
CA THR A 207 5.05 33.12 -5.84
C THR A 207 4.56 33.76 -4.56
N LYS A 208 4.94 33.21 -3.41
CA LYS A 208 4.84 33.88 -2.12
C LYS A 208 6.19 33.86 -1.41
N THR A 209 6.72 35.04 -1.10
CA THR A 209 7.89 35.22 -0.24
C THR A 209 7.43 35.50 1.19
N ALA A 210 8.27 35.22 2.18
CA ALA A 210 7.96 35.46 3.59
C ALA A 210 7.61 36.93 3.93
N ARG A 211 8.03 37.90 3.11
CA ARG A 211 7.70 39.32 3.30
C ARG A 211 6.31 39.71 2.78
N MET A 212 5.67 38.84 2.00
CA MET A 212 4.36 39.12 1.42
C MET A 212 3.25 38.45 2.24
N ASN A 213 2.20 39.21 2.53
CA ASN A 213 1.03 38.70 3.25
C ASN A 213 0.21 37.71 2.39
N ALA A 214 0.25 37.86 1.07
CA ALA A 214 -0.50 37.05 0.11
C ALA A 214 0.41 36.57 -1.04
N PRO A 215 0.07 35.45 -1.71
CA PRO A 215 0.72 35.08 -2.95
C PRO A 215 0.48 36.14 -4.03
N GLU A 216 1.48 36.34 -4.89
CA GLU A 216 1.33 37.19 -6.05
C GLU A 216 0.23 36.67 -6.99
N PRO A 217 -0.49 37.56 -7.71
CA PRO A 217 -1.42 37.15 -8.75
C PRO A 217 -0.76 36.19 -9.75
N ALA A 218 -1.51 35.19 -10.19
CA ALA A 218 -0.99 34.21 -11.14
C ALA A 218 -0.60 34.90 -12.46
N HIS A 219 0.59 34.58 -12.95
CA HIS A 219 1.16 35.13 -14.18
C HIS A 219 1.79 34.01 -15.01
N ALA A 220 2.15 34.29 -16.26
CA ALA A 220 2.72 33.27 -17.14
C ALA A 220 3.97 32.62 -16.52
N ALA A 221 4.03 31.29 -16.58
CA ALA A 221 5.19 30.53 -16.14
C ALA A 221 6.31 30.53 -17.20
N PRO A 222 7.58 30.49 -16.78
CA PRO A 222 8.70 30.32 -17.69
C PRO A 222 8.55 29.05 -18.53
N ALA A 223 8.69 29.18 -19.85
CA ALA A 223 8.63 28.04 -20.77
C ALA A 223 9.68 26.96 -20.43
N ALA A 224 10.84 27.35 -19.89
CA ALA A 224 11.86 26.41 -19.44
C ALA A 224 11.36 25.47 -18.35
N THR A 225 10.65 26.00 -17.34
CA THR A 225 10.04 25.21 -16.26
C THR A 225 8.95 24.29 -16.79
N LEU A 226 8.09 24.79 -17.68
CA LEU A 226 7.01 23.98 -18.25
C LEU A 226 7.53 22.82 -19.12
N ARG A 227 8.71 22.97 -19.76
CA ARG A 227 9.33 21.90 -20.56
C ARG A 227 9.83 20.73 -19.72
N THR A 228 10.13 20.95 -18.44
CA THR A 228 10.56 19.88 -17.52
C THR A 228 9.39 19.19 -16.82
N ALA A 229 8.15 19.66 -17.04
CA ALA A 229 6.98 19.06 -16.45
C ALA A 229 6.84 17.59 -16.88
N PRO A 230 6.56 16.67 -15.95
CA PRO A 230 6.23 15.30 -16.31
C PRO A 230 4.93 15.28 -17.13
N LYS A 231 4.80 14.27 -17.99
CA LYS A 231 3.57 14.03 -18.71
C LYS A 231 2.69 13.11 -17.89
N ARG A 232 1.38 13.33 -17.94
CA ARG A 232 0.42 12.36 -17.41
C ARG A 232 0.67 11.01 -18.08
N PRO A 233 0.90 9.93 -17.33
CA PRO A 233 0.86 8.60 -17.90
C PRO A 233 -0.48 8.41 -18.60
N ALA A 234 -0.49 7.78 -19.78
CA ALA A 234 -1.75 7.39 -20.40
C ALA A 234 -2.55 6.56 -19.38
N PRO A 235 -3.87 6.78 -19.23
CA PRO A 235 -4.68 5.93 -18.37
C PRO A 235 -4.38 4.49 -18.73
N ALA A 236 -3.81 3.71 -17.80
CA ALA A 236 -3.69 2.28 -18.00
C ALA A 236 -5.11 1.81 -18.28
N ALA A 237 -5.38 1.32 -19.50
CA ALA A 237 -6.64 0.69 -19.80
C ALA A 237 -6.84 -0.33 -18.69
N HIS A 238 -7.84 -0.09 -17.83
CA HIS A 238 -8.18 -1.04 -16.78
C HIS A 238 -8.20 -2.40 -17.46
N ALA A 239 -7.37 -3.32 -16.99
CA ALA A 239 -7.43 -4.69 -17.44
C ALA A 239 -8.88 -5.10 -17.22
N THR A 240 -9.66 -5.12 -18.30
CA THR A 240 -11.01 -5.65 -18.28
C THR A 240 -10.82 -7.03 -17.73
N ALA A 241 -11.36 -7.27 -16.53
CA ALA A 241 -11.32 -8.56 -15.90
C ALA A 241 -11.66 -9.58 -16.98
N ARG A 242 -10.67 -10.43 -17.36
CA ARG A 242 -10.95 -11.54 -18.27
C ARG A 242 -12.16 -12.24 -17.64
N PRO A 243 -13.27 -12.43 -18.38
CA PRO A 243 -14.37 -13.18 -17.82
C PRO A 243 -13.82 -14.54 -17.41
N VAL A 244 -13.82 -14.81 -16.11
CA VAL A 244 -13.58 -16.16 -15.60
C VAL A 244 -14.63 -17.01 -16.30
N PRO A 245 -14.25 -18.02 -17.10
CA PRO A 245 -15.24 -18.87 -17.74
C PRO A 245 -16.05 -19.53 -16.62
N SER A 246 -17.32 -19.15 -16.53
CA SER A 246 -18.30 -19.81 -15.68
C SER A 246 -18.27 -21.29 -16.04
N ARG A 247 -17.84 -22.15 -15.10
CA ARG A 247 -17.91 -23.59 -15.25
C ARG A 247 -19.39 -23.94 -15.46
N ALA A 248 -19.74 -24.34 -16.68
CA ALA A 248 -21.04 -24.90 -16.97
C ALA A 248 -21.29 -26.10 -16.04
N PRO A 249 -22.52 -26.27 -15.49
CA PRO A 249 -22.85 -27.48 -14.76
C PRO A 249 -22.78 -28.67 -15.72
N VAL A 250 -21.99 -29.68 -15.33
CA VAL A 250 -21.93 -30.96 -16.02
C VAL A 250 -23.30 -31.63 -15.87
N HIS A 251 -24.11 -31.63 -16.92
CA HIS A 251 -25.26 -32.53 -17.00
C HIS A 251 -24.73 -33.95 -17.17
N VAL A 252 -24.83 -34.76 -16.12
CA VAL A 252 -24.67 -36.21 -16.21
C VAL A 252 -25.94 -36.76 -16.84
N SER A 253 -25.87 -37.10 -18.12
CA SER A 253 -26.92 -37.84 -18.83
C SER A 253 -26.93 -39.29 -18.35
N VAL A 254 -27.77 -39.61 -17.36
CA VAL A 254 -28.07 -41.01 -17.02
C VAL A 254 -28.82 -41.61 -18.20
N THR A 255 -28.20 -42.60 -18.84
CA THR A 255 -28.77 -43.36 -19.95
C THR A 255 -29.76 -44.37 -19.39
N ASP A 256 -31.06 -44.07 -19.48
CA ASP A 256 -32.12 -45.07 -19.29
C ASP A 256 -32.24 -45.89 -20.58
N LYS A 257 -31.50 -47.00 -20.63
CA LYS A 257 -31.63 -47.99 -21.69
C LYS A 257 -31.41 -49.40 -21.17
N ILE A 258 -32.26 -49.84 -20.25
CA ILE A 258 -32.55 -51.26 -19.97
C ILE A 258 -34.02 -51.33 -19.52
N VAL A 259 -34.72 -52.41 -19.91
CA VAL A 259 -36.13 -52.76 -19.68
C VAL A 259 -37.16 -52.29 -20.73
N LYS A 260 -36.98 -52.78 -21.96
CA LYS A 260 -38.12 -53.18 -22.81
C LYS A 260 -37.81 -54.57 -23.38
N ASP A 261 -38.14 -55.62 -22.63
CA ASP A 261 -38.25 -56.98 -23.18
C ASP A 261 -38.99 -58.00 -22.27
N ALA A 262 -39.91 -57.55 -21.42
CA ALA A 262 -40.70 -58.46 -20.59
C ALA A 262 -42.14 -57.98 -20.38
N MET A 263 -42.92 -57.83 -21.46
CA MET A 263 -44.37 -57.73 -21.35
C MET A 263 -45.09 -58.15 -22.64
N VAL A 264 -44.85 -59.39 -23.07
CA VAL A 264 -45.76 -60.15 -23.94
C VAL A 264 -45.74 -61.59 -23.43
N ARG A 265 -46.94 -62.18 -23.22
CA ARG A 265 -47.28 -63.36 -22.39
C ARG A 265 -47.57 -62.90 -20.96
N ASP A 266 -48.77 -62.96 -20.41
CA ASP A 266 -49.74 -64.04 -20.52
C ASP A 266 -51.11 -63.51 -20.05
N ARG A 267 -52.12 -63.53 -20.94
CA ARG A 267 -53.53 -63.30 -20.61
C ARG A 267 -54.28 -64.59 -20.92
N ALA A 268 -54.39 -65.48 -19.95
CA ALA A 268 -55.55 -66.37 -19.79
C ALA A 268 -55.40 -67.28 -18.55
N ARG A 269 -56.01 -66.91 -17.42
CA ARG A 269 -56.86 -67.85 -16.68
C ARG A 269 -57.85 -67.15 -15.76
N VAL A 270 -59.10 -67.36 -16.08
CA VAL A 270 -60.29 -67.22 -15.23
C VAL A 270 -60.28 -68.32 -14.16
N VAL A 271 -60.85 -68.02 -12.98
CA VAL A 271 -61.66 -68.86 -12.05
C VAL A 271 -61.60 -68.15 -10.68
N GLU A 272 -62.58 -67.34 -10.30
CA GLU A 272 -63.86 -67.66 -9.61
C GLU A 272 -63.78 -67.54 -8.08
N THR A 273 -64.84 -66.91 -7.56
CA THR A 273 -65.24 -66.41 -6.21
C THR A 273 -65.23 -67.45 -5.05
N PRO A 274 -65.50 -67.11 -3.74
CA PRO A 274 -66.37 -66.04 -3.24
C PRO A 274 -66.07 -65.32 -1.90
N LYS A 275 -66.89 -64.29 -1.72
CA LYS A 275 -67.15 -63.38 -0.59
C LYS A 275 -67.55 -64.11 0.72
N PRO A 276 -67.39 -63.44 1.88
CA PRO A 276 -68.53 -63.38 2.80
C PRO A 276 -68.83 -61.99 3.37
N LYS A 277 -70.12 -61.82 3.69
CA LYS A 277 -70.84 -60.67 4.25
C LYS A 277 -70.23 -60.09 5.53
N ARG A 278 -70.41 -58.77 5.75
CA ARG A 278 -70.86 -58.24 7.05
C ARG A 278 -71.76 -56.99 6.87
N ARG A 279 -72.95 -57.11 7.46
CA ARG A 279 -74.03 -56.14 7.75
C ARG A 279 -74.83 -55.59 6.58
#